data_AF-A0A8H7W7G8-F1
#
_entry.id   AF-A0A8H7W7G8-F1
#
_cell.length_a   1.000
_cell.length_b   1.000
_cell.length_c   1.000
_cell.angle_alpha   90.00
_cell.angle_beta   90.00
_cell.angle_gamma   90.00
#
_symmetry.space_group_name_H-M   'P 1'
#
loop_
_entity.id
_entity.type
_entity.pdbx_description
1 polymer ?
#
loop_
_entity_poly.entity_id
_entity_poly.type
_entity_poly.pdbx_seq_one_letter_code
_entity_poly.pdbx_strand_id
1 'polypeptide(L)'
;MSKVFLAGATGYIGGHTLQLITNKHPEWDITALVRTEFQAKILKKQIPSILAVPGSLEDLDLVARLAAEADVVLQNASVRYLSTMI
;
A
#
# COMPACT_ATOMS: atom_id res chain seq x y z
N MET A 1 -5.21 -2.17 18.29
CA MET A 1 -4.31 -1.37 17.43
C MET A 1 -4.93 -1.39 16.04
N SER A 2 -5.12 -0.24 15.40
CA SER A 2 -5.82 -0.20 14.10
C SER A 2 -4.91 -0.69 12.98
N LYS A 3 -5.42 -1.57 12.12
CA LYS A 3 -4.73 -2.15 10.97
C LYS A 3 -5.15 -1.43 9.70
N VAL A 4 -4.18 -0.91 8.95
CA VAL A 4 -4.42 -0.18 7.71
C VAL A 4 -3.81 -0.92 6.55
N PHE A 5 -4.62 -1.23 5.54
CA PHE A 5 -4.13 -1.71 4.25
C PHE A 5 -4.09 -0.56 3.25
N LEU A 6 -2.92 -0.25 2.70
CA LEU A 6 -2.68 0.82 1.74
C LEU A 6 -2.15 0.26 0.43
N ALA A 7 -2.89 0.44 -0.65
CA ALA A 7 -2.42 0.21 -2.01
C ALA A 7 -2.06 1.54 -2.69
N GLY A 8 -0.98 1.54 -3.47
CA GLY A 8 -0.47 2.76 -4.11
C GLY A 8 0.45 3.61 -3.23
N ALA A 9 1.05 3.00 -2.20
CA ALA A 9 1.94 3.64 -1.23
C ALA A 9 3.18 4.33 -1.83
N THR A 10 3.57 3.97 -3.06
CA THR A 10 4.73 4.56 -3.75
C THR A 10 4.35 5.64 -4.77
N GLY A 11 3.05 5.92 -4.95
CA GLY A 11 2.58 7.04 -5.77
C GLY A 11 2.68 8.36 -5.01
N TYR A 12 2.49 9.49 -5.70
CA TYR A 12 2.57 10.82 -5.09
C TYR A 12 1.59 11.00 -3.91
N ILE A 13 0.31 10.68 -4.14
CA ILE A 13 -0.72 10.78 -3.11
C ILE A 13 -0.50 9.72 -2.03
N GLY A 14 -0.39 8.44 -2.42
CA GLY A 14 -0.26 7.35 -1.45
C GLY A 14 1.00 7.44 -0.58
N GLY A 15 2.13 7.90 -1.14
CA GLY A 15 3.37 8.10 -0.38
C GLY A 15 3.26 9.24 0.62
N HIS A 16 2.63 10.35 0.25
CA HIS A 16 2.39 11.45 1.18
C HIS A 16 1.40 11.04 2.29
N THR A 17 0.31 10.36 1.92
CA THR A 17 -0.65 9.78 2.88
C THR A 17 0.05 8.84 3.85
N LEU A 18 0.90 7.93 3.35
CA LEU A 18 1.65 6.99 4.18
C LEU A 18 2.51 7.73 5.22
N GLN A 19 3.30 8.72 4.80
CA GLN A 19 4.13 9.51 5.72
C GLN A 19 3.30 10.24 6.79
N LEU A 20 2.17 10.84 6.40
CA LEU A 20 1.31 11.55 7.34
C LEU A 20 0.71 10.62 8.39
N ILE A 21 0.22 9.44 7.97
CA ILE A 21 -0.38 8.47 8.88
C ILE A 21 0.69 7.89 9.81
N THR A 22 1.86 7.50 9.30
CA THR A 22 2.93 6.93 10.13
C THR A 22 3.46 7.91 11.16
N ASN A 23 3.44 9.21 10.86
CA ASN A 23 3.87 10.26 11.79
C ASN A 23 2.81 10.60 12.84
N LYS A 24 1.53 10.62 12.46
CA LYS A 24 0.42 10.95 13.37
C LYS A 24 -0.02 9.77 14.24
N HIS A 25 0.09 8.57 13.68
CA HIS A 25 -0.33 7.31 14.29
C HIS A 25 0.80 6.29 14.19
N PRO A 26 1.92 6.51 14.91
CA PRO A 26 3.04 5.56 14.96
C PRO A 26 2.63 4.22 15.58
N GLU A 27 1.52 4.20 16.33
CA GLU A 27 0.92 3.02 16.90
C GLU A 27 0.05 2.24 15.92
N TRP A 28 -0.09 2.59 14.64
CA TRP A 28 -0.92 1.79 13.70
C TRP A 28 -0.08 0.76 12.94
N ASP A 29 -0.69 -0.41 12.71
CA ASP A 29 -0.10 -1.47 11.91
C ASP A 29 -0.44 -1.23 10.43
N ILE A 30 0.53 -0.75 9.66
CA ILE A 30 0.31 -0.38 8.25
C ILE A 30 0.92 -1.42 7.33
N THR A 31 0.07 -2.01 6.48
CA THR A 31 0.45 -2.92 5.40
C THR A 31 0.32 -2.21 4.05
N ALA A 32 1.43 -2.06 3.33
CA ALA A 32 1.50 -1.38 2.05
C ALA A 32 1.70 -2.37 0.90
N LEU A 33 0.76 -2.46 -0.05
CA LEU A 33 0.95 -3.22 -1.29
C LEU A 33 1.82 -2.42 -2.26
N VAL A 34 2.92 -3.03 -2.71
CA VAL A 34 3.85 -2.48 -3.69
C VAL A 34 4.05 -3.44 -4.85
N ARG A 35 4.42 -2.93 -6.03
CA ARG A 35 4.52 -3.75 -7.25
C ARG A 35 5.81 -4.56 -7.33
N THR A 36 6.86 -4.13 -6.62
CA THR A 36 8.19 -4.77 -6.72
C THR A 36 8.89 -4.87 -5.37
N GLU A 37 9.76 -5.87 -5.24
CA GLU A 37 10.68 -6.03 -4.11
C GLU A 37 11.56 -4.80 -3.88
N PHE A 38 11.96 -4.12 -4.96
CA PHE A 38 12.76 -2.91 -4.86
C PHE A 38 11.99 -1.78 -4.16
N GLN A 39 10.70 -1.60 -4.50
CA GLN A 39 9.83 -0.65 -3.81
C GLN A 39 9.65 -1.01 -2.33
N ALA A 40 9.49 -2.30 -2.02
CA ALA A 40 9.38 -2.76 -0.62
C ALA A 40 10.64 -2.42 0.19
N LYS A 41 11.83 -2.63 -0.39
CA LYS A 41 13.11 -2.28 0.25
C LYS A 41 13.25 -0.78 0.50
N ILE A 42 12.83 0.06 -0.45
CA ILE A 42 12.84 1.53 -0.26
C ILE A 42 11.92 1.92 0.88
N LEU A 43 10.67 1.45 0.88
CA LEU A 43 9.70 1.78 1.92
C LEU A 43 10.19 1.34 3.29
N LYS A 44 10.70 0.11 3.43
CA LYS A 44 11.23 -0.40 4.69
C LYS A 44 12.45 0.38 5.21
N LYS A 45 13.27 0.93 4.31
CA LYS A 45 14.40 1.80 4.69
C LYS A 45 13.92 3.17 5.20
N GLN A 46 12.90 3.74 4.57
CA GLN A 46 12.39 5.07 4.91
C GLN A 46 11.46 5.05 6.13
N ILE A 47 10.64 4.00 6.26
CA ILE A 47 9.65 3.84 7.31
C ILE A 47 9.72 2.39 7.83
N PRO A 48 10.61 2.10 8.80
CA PRO A 48 10.85 0.71 9.24
C PRO A 48 9.64 0.05 9.93
N SER A 49 8.66 0.82 10.39
CA SER A 49 7.47 0.32 11.09
C SER A 49 6.41 -0.28 10.18
N ILE A 50 6.46 -0.04 8.86
CA ILE A 50 5.45 -0.57 7.94
C ILE A 50 5.81 -1.95 7.39
N LEU A 51 4.79 -2.74 7.09
CA LEU A 51 4.91 -3.98 6.34
C LEU A 51 4.69 -3.70 4.85
N ALA A 52 5.75 -3.73 4.04
CA ALA A 52 5.62 -3.63 2.59
C ALA A 52 5.48 -5.03 1.98
N VAL A 53 4.38 -5.28 1.27
CA VAL A 53 4.05 -6.55 0.63
C VAL A 53 4.17 -6.39 -0.89
N PRO A 54 5.12 -7.06 -1.55
CA PRO A 54 5.19 -7.15 -3.00
C PRO A 54 4.00 -7.94 -3.57
N GLY A 55 3.34 -7.39 -4.59
CA GLY A 55 2.21 -8.03 -5.26
C GLY A 55 1.54 -7.15 -6.31
N SER A 56 0.50 -7.68 -6.94
CA SER A 56 -0.31 -6.95 -7.92
C SER A 56 -1.71 -6.67 -7.38
N LEU A 57 -2.35 -5.61 -7.89
CA LEU A 57 -3.79 -5.41 -7.67
C LEU A 57 -4.66 -6.43 -8.42
N GLU A 58 -4.07 -7.11 -9.40
CA GLU A 58 -4.74 -8.17 -10.17
C GLU A 58 -4.67 -9.52 -9.44
N ASP A 59 -3.85 -9.63 -8.41
CA ASP A 59 -3.85 -10.77 -7.49
C ASP A 59 -5.00 -10.62 -6.50
N LEU A 60 -6.20 -11.00 -6.94
CA LEU A 60 -7.43 -10.79 -6.18
C LEU A 60 -7.43 -11.55 -4.85
N ASP A 61 -6.81 -12.73 -4.79
CA ASP A 61 -6.72 -13.51 -3.56
C ASP A 61 -5.83 -12.80 -2.53
N LEU A 62 -4.68 -12.28 -2.97
CA LEU A 62 -3.82 -11.47 -2.12
C LEU A 62 -4.53 -10.19 -1.63
N VAL A 63 -5.15 -9.45 -2.55
CA VAL A 63 -5.84 -8.19 -2.21
C VAL A 63 -7.01 -8.45 -1.26
N ALA A 64 -7.81 -9.48 -1.51
CA ALA A 64 -8.94 -9.85 -0.65
C ALA A 64 -8.47 -10.24 0.75
N ARG A 65 -7.39 -11.03 0.86
CA ARG A 65 -6.81 -11.40 2.15
C ARG A 65 -6.30 -10.18 2.92
N LEU A 66 -5.49 -9.33 2.28
CA LEU A 66 -4.94 -8.13 2.94
C LEU A 66 -6.03 -7.13 3.35
N ALA A 67 -7.07 -6.99 2.53
CA ALA A 67 -8.23 -6.17 2.86
C ALA A 67 -9.03 -6.74 4.04
N ALA A 68 -9.24 -8.06 4.09
CA ALA A 68 -9.96 -8.73 5.17
C ALA A 68 -9.23 -8.69 6.52
N GLU A 69 -7.89 -8.61 6.50
CA GLU A 69 -7.06 -8.50 7.70
C GLU A 69 -7.03 -7.07 8.28
N ALA A 70 -7.47 -6.06 7.53
CA ALA A 70 -7.39 -4.65 7.89
C ALA A 70 -8.71 -4.08 8.42
N ASP A 71 -8.62 -3.11 9.33
CA ASP A 71 -9.77 -2.34 9.79
C ASP A 71 -10.13 -1.22 8.80
N VAL A 72 -9.12 -0.69 8.10
CA VAL A 72 -9.28 0.38 7.11
C VAL A 72 -8.50 0.04 5.83
N VAL A 73 -9.17 0.21 4.68
CA VAL A 73 -8.56 0.02 3.36
C VAL A 73 -8.46 1.37 2.65
N LEU A 74 -7.24 1.72 2.24
CA LEU A 74 -6.91 2.89 1.43
C LEU A 74 -6.46 2.42 0.03
N GLN A 75 -7.32 2.58 -0.96
CA GLN A 75 -7.02 2.22 -2.34
C GLN A 75 -6.64 3.46 -3.16
N ASN A 76 -5.33 3.76 -3.20
CA ASN A 76 -4.79 4.93 -3.91
C ASN A 76 -4.07 4.53 -5.20
N ALA A 77 -4.01 3.24 -5.51
CA ALA A 77 -3.43 2.77 -6.76
C ALA A 77 -4.49 2.78 -7.87
N SER A 78 -4.07 3.26 -9.05
CA SER A 78 -4.84 3.16 -10.28
C SER A 78 -4.34 1.97 -11.09
N VAL A 79 -5.29 1.16 -11.55
CA VAL A 79 -5.08 0.21 -12.65
C VAL A 79 -5.47 0.96 -13.92
N ARG A 80 -4.48 1.40 -14.71
CA ARG A 80 -4.74 2.12 -15.96
C ARG A 80 -4.49 1.18 -17.13
N TYR A 81 -5.55 0.62 -17.68
CA TYR A 81 -5.56 0.01 -19.01
C TYR A 81 -5.94 1.10 -20.02
N LEU A 82 -4.96 1.78 -20.61
CA LEU A 82 -5.22 2.56 -21.83
C LEU A 82 -5.11 1.61 -23.02
N SER A 83 -6.12 0.77 -23.21
CA SER A 83 -6.37 0.11 -24.48
C SER A 83 -7.53 0.80 -25.18
N THR A 84 -7.38 2.10 -25.46
CA THR A 84 -8.23 2.74 -26.48
C THR A 84 -7.41 2.74 -27.75
N MET A 85 -7.68 1.76 -28.62
CA MET A 85 -7.38 1.87 -30.04
C MET A 85 -8.24 3.02 -30.59
N ILE A 86 -7.64 4.19 -30.70
CA ILE A 86 -8.00 5.25 -31.65
C ILE A 86 -6.72 5.69 -32.32
#